data_AF-A0A151I8C0-F1
#
_entry.id   AF-A0A151I8C0-F1
#
_cell.length_a   1.000
_cell.length_b   1.000
_cell.length_c   1.000
_cell.angle_alpha   90.00
_cell.angle_beta   90.00
_cell.angle_gamma   90.00
#
_symmetry.space_group_name_H-M   'P 1'
#
loop_
_entity.id
_entity.type
_entity.pdbx_description
1 polymer ?
#
loop_
_entity_poly.entity_id
_entity_poly.type
_entity_poly.pdbx_seq_one_letter_code
_entity_poly.pdbx_strand_id
1 'polypeptide(L)'
;IPESYKLISLKSKGNLINPSVNLLALISFLEKATLNIFNSNELNANTLFEITKIVENLPSLPLVGCSEYKMVLTHSVIRFYLTTRIYFICKQENKNNNIQNQRTRERRKAAKLTSCKEMKKTEVKSNGVKATNKRINKENNVIRNKRNRINVVEI
;
A
#
# COMPACT_ATOMS: atom_id res chain seq x y z
N ILE A 1 25.65 -27.83 -2.11
CA ILE A 1 24.49 -27.12 -2.72
C ILE A 1 24.71 -25.63 -2.46
N PRO A 2 24.71 -24.75 -3.48
CA PRO A 2 24.77 -23.30 -3.26
C PRO A 2 23.68 -22.83 -2.29
N GLU A 3 23.97 -21.85 -1.42
CA GLU A 3 23.00 -21.34 -0.44
C GLU A 3 21.70 -20.85 -1.11
N SER A 4 21.83 -20.31 -2.34
CA SER A 4 20.70 -19.89 -3.18
C SER A 4 19.70 -20.99 -3.51
N TYR A 5 20.07 -22.28 -3.41
CA TYR A 5 19.19 -23.41 -3.72
C TYR A 5 18.67 -24.15 -2.49
N LYS A 6 19.03 -23.70 -1.28
CA LYS A 6 18.64 -24.35 -0.02
C LYS A 6 17.13 -24.49 0.11
N LEU A 7 16.38 -23.44 -0.18
CA LEU A 7 14.91 -23.48 -0.15
C LEU A 7 14.33 -24.45 -1.17
N ILE A 8 14.92 -24.54 -2.36
CA ILE A 8 14.50 -25.50 -3.39
C ILE A 8 14.75 -26.92 -2.88
N SER A 9 15.94 -27.22 -2.33
CA SER A 9 16.23 -28.55 -1.78
C SER A 9 15.31 -28.94 -0.62
N LEU A 10 14.97 -28.00 0.27
CA LEU A 10 14.08 -28.24 1.41
C LEU A 10 12.63 -28.49 1.00
N LYS A 11 12.17 -27.87 -0.09
CA LYS A 11 10.79 -27.99 -0.58
C LYS A 11 10.62 -29.01 -1.70
N SER A 12 11.71 -29.38 -2.37
CA SER A 12 11.68 -30.34 -3.47
C SER A 12 11.44 -31.74 -2.94
N LYS A 13 10.45 -32.41 -3.51
CA LYS A 13 10.29 -33.87 -3.41
C LYS A 13 11.03 -34.60 -4.54
N GLY A 14 12.10 -33.99 -5.06
CA GLY A 14 12.87 -34.47 -6.21
C GLY A 14 12.50 -33.84 -7.56
N ASN A 15 11.40 -33.07 -7.64
CA ASN A 15 10.82 -32.62 -8.92
C ASN A 15 10.97 -31.11 -9.22
N LEU A 16 11.58 -30.33 -8.31
CA LEU A 16 11.82 -28.91 -8.56
C LEU A 16 13.15 -28.71 -9.31
N ILE A 17 13.10 -27.86 -10.33
CA ILE A 17 14.24 -27.54 -11.18
C ILE A 17 15.09 -26.46 -10.49
N ASN A 18 16.39 -26.68 -10.43
CA ASN A 18 17.34 -25.66 -9.98
C ASN A 18 17.63 -24.69 -11.14
N PRO A 19 17.48 -23.37 -10.94
CA PRO A 19 17.76 -22.40 -12.00
C PRO A 19 19.26 -22.33 -12.28
N SER A 20 19.62 -21.87 -13.48
CA SER A 20 21.01 -21.52 -13.78
C SER A 20 21.44 -20.25 -13.04
N VAL A 21 22.74 -20.08 -12.83
CA VAL A 21 23.29 -18.88 -12.16
C VAL A 21 22.91 -17.60 -12.91
N ASN A 22 22.99 -17.60 -14.24
CA ASN A 22 22.61 -16.45 -15.06
C ASN A 22 21.12 -16.11 -14.93
N LEU A 23 20.24 -17.12 -14.86
CA LEU A 23 18.80 -16.91 -14.68
C LEU A 23 18.52 -16.29 -13.31
N LEU A 24 19.18 -16.79 -12.26
CA LEU A 24 19.05 -16.22 -10.93
C LEU A 24 19.56 -14.76 -10.88
N ALA A 25 20.67 -14.46 -11.56
CA ALA A 25 21.21 -13.10 -11.66
C ALA A 25 20.26 -12.16 -12.40
N LEU A 26 19.70 -12.59 -13.54
CA LEU A 26 18.72 -11.83 -14.30
C LEU A 26 17.47 -11.52 -13.46
N ILE A 27 16.89 -12.54 -12.81
CA ILE A 27 15.72 -12.37 -11.94
C ILE A 27 16.02 -11.42 -10.79
N SER A 28 17.18 -11.57 -10.14
CA SER A 28 17.61 -10.70 -9.03
C SER A 28 17.73 -9.24 -9.48
N PHE A 29 18.21 -9.01 -10.70
CA PHE A 29 18.27 -7.67 -11.27
C PHE A 29 16.88 -7.09 -11.53
N LEU A 30 15.99 -7.86 -12.19
CA LEU A 30 14.63 -7.42 -12.46
C LEU A 30 13.85 -7.13 -11.17
N GLU A 31 14.06 -7.91 -10.11
CA GLU A 31 13.46 -7.68 -8.79
C GLU A 31 13.97 -6.37 -8.18
N LYS A 32 15.28 -6.09 -8.25
CA LYS A 32 15.84 -4.82 -7.75
C LYS A 32 15.27 -3.62 -8.52
N ALA A 33 15.19 -3.70 -9.85
CA ALA A 33 14.59 -2.65 -10.67
C ALA A 33 13.11 -2.41 -10.29
N THR A 34 12.37 -3.49 -10.05
CA THR A 34 10.98 -3.44 -9.58
C THR A 34 10.90 -2.74 -8.22
N LEU A 35 11.67 -3.21 -7.23
CA LEU A 35 11.66 -2.65 -5.87
C LEU A 35 12.09 -1.19 -5.82
N ASN A 36 13.04 -0.77 -6.66
CA ASN A 36 13.45 0.63 -6.73
C ASN A 36 12.27 1.55 -7.08
N ILE A 37 11.42 1.16 -8.03
CA ILE A 37 10.22 1.93 -8.39
C ILE A 37 9.20 1.94 -7.25
N PHE A 38 8.95 0.79 -6.61
CA PHE A 38 7.96 0.71 -5.53
C PHE A 38 8.40 1.37 -4.21
N ASN A 39 9.70 1.56 -4.00
CA ASN A 39 10.20 2.30 -2.85
C ASN A 39 10.03 3.82 -3.02
N SER A 40 10.00 4.32 -4.26
CA SER A 40 9.85 5.75 -4.56
C SER A 40 8.42 6.16 -4.92
N ASN A 41 7.64 5.26 -5.52
CA ASN A 41 6.34 5.57 -6.13
C ASN A 41 5.24 4.60 -5.66
N GLU A 42 4.02 5.11 -5.58
CA GLU A 42 2.83 4.28 -5.45
C GLU A 42 2.52 3.54 -6.76
N LEU A 43 1.88 2.37 -6.65
CA LEU A 43 1.43 1.58 -7.79
C LEU A 43 0.49 2.41 -8.68
N ASN A 44 0.87 2.58 -9.94
CA ASN A 44 0.07 3.31 -10.92
C ASN A 44 0.17 2.67 -12.32
N ALA A 45 -0.55 3.21 -13.30
CA ALA A 45 -0.60 2.67 -14.65
C ALA A 45 0.76 2.71 -15.38
N ASN A 46 1.67 3.60 -14.99
CA ASN A 46 2.99 3.77 -15.60
C ASN A 46 4.07 2.90 -14.95
N THR A 47 3.80 2.28 -13.80
CA THR A 47 4.80 1.54 -13.03
C THR A 47 5.54 0.48 -13.86
N LEU A 48 4.85 -0.26 -14.72
CA LEU A 48 5.50 -1.25 -15.59
C LEU A 48 6.48 -0.58 -16.57
N PHE A 49 6.11 0.55 -17.17
CA PHE A 49 6.97 1.30 -18.10
C PHE A 49 8.17 1.94 -17.39
N GLU A 50 8.00 2.37 -16.14
CA GLU A 50 9.11 2.88 -15.33
C GLU A 50 10.14 1.76 -15.04
N ILE A 51 9.66 0.56 -14.74
CA ILE A 51 10.54 -0.59 -14.54
C ILE A 51 11.27 -0.95 -15.84
N THR A 52 10.57 -1.00 -16.98
CA THR A 52 11.23 -1.33 -18.26
C THR A 52 12.28 -0.31 -18.64
N LYS A 53 12.05 1.00 -18.38
CA LYS A 53 13.07 2.04 -18.59
C LYS A 53 14.33 1.80 -17.77
N ILE A 54 14.22 1.34 -16.52
CA ILE A 54 15.40 0.99 -15.71
C ILE A 54 16.15 -0.19 -16.33
N VAL A 55 15.41 -1.20 -16.82
CA VAL A 55 16.00 -2.40 -17.43
C VAL A 55 16.70 -2.07 -18.75
N GLU A 56 16.12 -1.20 -19.58
CA GLU A 56 16.66 -0.76 -20.87
C GLU A 56 17.92 0.11 -20.72
N ASN A 57 17.98 0.96 -19.70
CA ASN A 57 19.13 1.85 -19.47
C ASN A 57 20.33 1.15 -18.81
N LEU A 58 20.28 -0.17 -18.63
CA LEU A 58 21.35 -0.89 -17.95
C LEU A 58 22.52 -1.18 -18.89
N PRO A 59 23.77 -0.89 -18.49
CA PRO A 59 24.94 -1.07 -19.36
C PRO A 59 25.22 -2.53 -19.75
N SER A 60 24.82 -3.51 -18.92
CA SER A 60 24.97 -4.93 -19.26
C SER A 60 23.96 -5.79 -18.52
N LEU A 61 23.09 -6.46 -19.26
CA LEU A 61 22.07 -7.35 -18.73
C LEU A 61 22.55 -8.81 -18.74
N PRO A 62 22.36 -9.59 -17.66
CA PRO A 62 22.71 -11.01 -17.65
C PRO A 62 21.88 -11.78 -18.68
N LEU A 63 22.53 -12.33 -19.70
CA LEU A 63 21.87 -13.10 -20.74
C LEU A 63 21.70 -14.57 -20.33
N VAL A 64 20.54 -15.13 -20.69
CA VAL A 64 20.18 -16.53 -20.43
C VAL A 64 19.97 -17.28 -21.73
N GLY A 65 20.48 -18.52 -21.82
CA GLY A 65 20.38 -19.37 -23.00
C GLY A 65 21.73 -19.66 -23.66
N CYS A 66 21.71 -20.48 -24.71
CA CYS A 66 22.88 -20.75 -25.53
C CYS A 66 23.17 -19.60 -26.51
N SER A 67 24.35 -19.61 -27.14
CA SER A 67 24.84 -18.54 -28.04
C SER A 67 23.82 -18.12 -29.10
N GLU A 68 23.09 -19.07 -29.67
CA GLU A 68 22.10 -18.87 -30.73
C GLU A 68 20.82 -18.18 -30.23
N TYR A 69 20.29 -18.60 -29.07
CA TYR A 69 18.96 -18.17 -28.60
C TYR A 69 18.99 -17.26 -27.37
N LYS A 70 20.18 -16.86 -26.90
CA LYS A 70 20.34 -16.08 -25.66
C LYS A 70 19.51 -14.80 -25.62
N MET A 71 19.36 -14.09 -26.75
CA MET A 71 18.59 -12.85 -26.79
C MET A 71 17.09 -13.13 -26.72
N VAL A 72 16.59 -14.02 -27.57
CA VAL A 72 15.16 -14.38 -27.63
C VAL A 72 14.67 -14.95 -26.30
N LEU A 73 15.46 -15.82 -25.69
CA LEU A 73 15.12 -16.40 -24.39
C LEU A 73 15.15 -15.34 -23.29
N THR A 74 16.19 -14.51 -23.23
CA THR A 74 16.27 -13.41 -22.26
C THR A 74 15.05 -12.49 -22.34
N HIS A 75 14.68 -12.03 -23.53
CA HIS A 75 13.49 -11.21 -23.71
C HIS A 75 12.20 -11.90 -23.24
N SER A 76 12.06 -13.18 -23.55
CA SER A 76 10.90 -13.98 -23.11
C SER A 76 10.84 -14.09 -21.59
N VAL A 77 11.98 -14.32 -20.94
CA VAL A 77 12.09 -14.37 -19.48
C VAL A 77 11.76 -13.03 -18.85
N ILE A 78 12.29 -11.91 -19.37
CA ILE A 78 11.98 -10.56 -18.88
C ILE A 78 10.49 -10.28 -18.98
N ARG A 79 9.90 -10.52 -20.16
CA ARG A 79 8.47 -10.30 -20.40
C ARG A 79 7.62 -11.12 -19.42
N PHE A 80 7.92 -12.41 -19.29
CA PHE A 80 7.20 -13.31 -18.40
C PHE A 80 7.31 -12.85 -16.94
N TYR A 81 8.53 -12.57 -16.49
CA TYR A 81 8.80 -12.16 -15.12
C TYR A 81 8.09 -10.85 -14.78
N LEU A 82 8.26 -9.79 -15.58
CA LEU A 82 7.66 -8.48 -15.29
C LEU A 82 6.13 -8.55 -15.29
N THR A 83 5.53 -9.25 -16.25
CA THR A 83 4.07 -9.45 -16.32
C THR A 83 3.56 -10.15 -15.06
N THR A 84 4.21 -11.26 -14.68
CA THR A 84 3.83 -12.05 -13.50
C THR A 84 4.04 -11.26 -12.21
N ARG A 85 5.12 -10.49 -12.13
CA ARG A 85 5.46 -9.71 -10.93
C ARG A 85 4.46 -8.58 -10.72
N ILE A 86 4.14 -7.81 -11.75
CA ILE A 86 3.10 -6.77 -11.67
C ILE A 86 1.75 -7.37 -11.30
N TYR A 87 1.37 -8.51 -11.89
CA TYR A 87 0.14 -9.20 -11.51
C TYR A 87 0.09 -9.53 -10.01
N PHE A 88 1.16 -10.09 -9.45
CA PHE A 88 1.22 -10.39 -8.01
C PHE A 88 1.17 -9.14 -7.14
N ILE A 89 1.80 -8.06 -7.56
CA ILE A 89 1.77 -6.79 -6.82
C ILE A 89 0.36 -6.20 -6.85
N CYS A 90 -0.28 -6.08 -8.01
CA CYS A 90 -1.66 -5.62 -8.13
C CYS A 90 -2.63 -6.48 -7.30
N LYS A 91 -2.45 -7.81 -7.32
CA LYS A 91 -3.24 -8.74 -6.51
C LYS A 91 -3.08 -8.47 -5.01
N GLN A 92 -1.85 -8.20 -4.56
CA GLN A 92 -1.57 -7.89 -3.16
C GLN A 92 -2.14 -6.53 -2.75
N GLU A 93 -1.98 -5.50 -3.58
CA GLU A 93 -2.54 -4.16 -3.34
C GLU A 93 -4.07 -4.18 -3.25
N ASN A 94 -4.73 -4.90 -4.17
CA ASN A 94 -6.17 -5.08 -4.11
C ASN A 94 -6.64 -5.77 -2.81
N LYS A 95 -5.86 -6.75 -2.33
CA LYS A 95 -6.13 -7.40 -1.04
C LYS A 95 -5.96 -6.40 0.13
N ASN A 96 -4.90 -5.59 0.12
CA ASN A 96 -4.64 -4.58 1.13
C ASN A 96 -5.78 -3.54 1.19
N ASN A 97 -6.19 -3.03 0.02
CA ASN A 97 -7.29 -2.07 -0.11
C ASN A 97 -8.60 -2.64 0.41
N ASN A 98 -8.93 -3.90 0.10
CA ASN A 98 -10.12 -4.55 0.63
C ASN A 98 -10.11 -4.66 2.17
N ILE A 99 -8.96 -5.03 2.76
CA ILE A 99 -8.81 -5.09 4.21
C ILE A 99 -8.99 -3.70 4.85
N GLN A 100 -8.37 -2.67 4.27
CA GLN A 100 -8.52 -1.30 4.78
C GLN A 100 -9.95 -0.78 4.65
N ASN A 101 -10.62 -1.06 3.53
CA ASN A 101 -12.01 -0.70 3.31
C ASN A 101 -12.93 -1.39 4.32
N GLN A 102 -12.69 -2.66 4.61
CA GLN A 102 -13.45 -3.40 5.62
C GLN A 102 -13.27 -2.81 7.02
N ARG A 103 -12.02 -2.54 7.43
CA ARG A 103 -11.73 -1.86 8.70
C ARG A 103 -12.42 -0.49 8.79
N THR A 104 -12.43 0.27 7.69
CA THR A 104 -13.09 1.58 7.63
C THR A 104 -14.61 1.44 7.78
N ARG A 105 -15.22 0.44 7.14
CA ARG A 105 -16.66 0.14 7.30
C ARG A 105 -17.00 -0.23 8.74
N GLU A 106 -16.20 -1.07 9.39
CA GLU A 106 -16.39 -1.47 10.79
C GLU A 106 -16.27 -0.28 11.74
N ARG A 107 -15.25 0.58 11.57
CA ARG A 107 -15.10 1.82 12.35
C ARG A 107 -16.32 2.74 12.20
N ARG A 108 -16.83 2.91 10.97
CA ARG A 108 -18.05 3.70 10.72
C ARG A 108 -19.28 3.10 11.40
N LYS A 109 -19.43 1.77 11.42
CA LYS A 109 -20.51 1.09 12.14
C LYS A 109 -20.40 1.31 13.65
N ALA A 110 -19.21 1.14 14.22
CA ALA A 110 -18.97 1.33 15.65
C ALA A 110 -19.24 2.78 16.11
N ALA A 111 -18.79 3.78 15.34
CA ALA A 111 -19.01 5.19 15.64
C ALA A 111 -20.51 5.57 15.68
N LYS A 112 -21.34 4.96 14.83
CA LYS A 112 -22.80 5.15 14.86
C LYS A 112 -23.43 4.57 16.13
N LEU A 113 -22.96 3.42 16.60
CA LEU A 113 -23.46 2.79 17.83
C LEU A 113 -23.09 3.60 19.08
N THR A 114 -21.90 4.23 19.10
CA THR A 114 -21.50 5.11 20.20
C THR A 114 -22.24 6.45 20.17
N SER A 115 -22.40 7.05 18.98
CA SER A 115 -23.18 8.28 18.78
C SER A 115 -24.65 8.13 19.23
N CYS A 116 -25.28 6.98 18.95
CA CYS A 116 -26.65 6.71 19.43
C CYS A 116 -26.77 6.48 20.95
N LYS A 117 -25.70 6.06 21.63
CA LYS A 117 -25.71 5.89 23.10
C LYS A 117 -25.68 7.23 23.83
N GLU A 118 -25.05 8.24 23.26
CA GLU A 118 -25.00 9.59 23.84
C GLU A 118 -26.36 10.28 23.79
N MET A 119 -27.12 10.12 22.69
CA MET A 119 -28.48 10.66 22.56
C MET A 119 -29.47 10.01 23.55
N LYS A 120 -29.39 8.68 23.75
CA LYS A 120 -30.24 7.98 24.73
C LYS A 120 -29.93 8.34 26.19
N LYS A 121 -28.67 8.67 26.52
CA LYS A 121 -28.31 9.17 27.87
C LYS A 121 -28.82 10.60 28.11
N THR A 122 -28.99 11.40 27.07
CA THR A 122 -29.58 12.75 27.19
C THR A 122 -31.10 12.69 27.30
N GLU A 123 -31.76 11.75 26.62
CA GLU A 123 -33.22 11.57 26.71
C GLU A 123 -33.68 11.03 28.08
N VAL A 124 -32.97 10.08 28.69
CA VAL A 124 -33.35 9.53 30.01
C VAL A 124 -33.22 10.56 31.14
N LYS A 125 -32.41 11.62 30.98
CA LYS A 125 -32.31 12.72 31.96
C LYS A 125 -33.35 13.82 31.78
N SER A 126 -34.17 13.79 30.73
CA SER A 126 -35.11 14.88 30.39
C SER A 126 -36.54 14.71 30.91
N ASN A 127 -36.88 13.55 31.50
CA ASN A 127 -38.23 13.28 32.03
C ASN A 127 -38.32 13.36 33.56
N GLY A 128 -37.58 14.29 34.17
CA GLY A 128 -37.68 14.56 35.60
C GLY A 128 -37.25 15.98 35.93
N VAL A 129 -38.23 16.77 36.38
CA VAL A 129 -38.09 18.08 37.04
C VAL A 129 -38.06 19.30 36.11
N LYS A 130 -39.25 19.89 36.00
CA LYS A 130 -39.49 21.30 35.70
C LYS A 130 -38.73 22.20 36.67
N ALA A 131 -38.37 23.37 36.15
CA ALA A 131 -38.01 24.62 36.84
C ALA A 131 -36.51 24.91 37.05
N THR A 132 -36.19 26.19 36.82
CA THR A 132 -34.98 26.94 37.16
C THR A 132 -33.67 26.61 36.42
N ASN A 133 -33.36 27.39 35.38
CA ASN A 133 -32.32 28.43 35.47
C ASN A 133 -32.14 29.21 34.16
N LYS A 134 -32.77 30.39 34.13
CA LYS A 134 -32.58 31.47 33.15
C LYS A 134 -31.49 32.41 33.70
N ARG A 135 -30.23 31.97 33.70
CA ARG A 135 -29.01 32.77 33.97
C ARG A 135 -27.82 31.88 33.59
N ILE A 136 -26.69 32.45 33.18
CA ILE A 136 -25.53 31.76 32.56
C ILE A 136 -25.64 31.55 31.04
N ASN A 137 -26.23 32.52 30.32
CA ASN A 137 -26.10 32.59 28.85
C ASN A 137 -25.51 33.94 28.37
N LYS A 138 -24.76 34.65 29.23
CA LYS A 138 -24.20 35.97 28.90
C LYS A 138 -22.70 36.15 29.11
N GLU A 139 -22.00 35.28 29.84
CA GLU A 139 -20.57 35.50 30.13
C GLU A 139 -19.61 34.80 29.15
N ASN A 140 -19.98 33.68 28.53
CA ASN A 140 -19.08 32.97 27.60
C ASN A 140 -18.99 33.60 26.19
N ASN A 141 -19.93 34.49 25.82
CA ASN A 141 -19.90 35.21 24.55
C ASN A 141 -18.92 36.39 24.52
N VAL A 142 -18.42 36.84 25.68
CA VAL A 142 -17.44 37.94 25.75
C VAL A 142 -16.01 37.43 25.49
N ILE A 143 -15.70 36.19 25.88
CA ILE A 143 -14.34 35.63 25.75
C ILE A 143 -14.05 35.16 24.31
N ARG A 144 -15.07 34.72 23.56
CA ARG A 144 -14.87 34.22 22.18
C ARG A 144 -14.64 35.33 21.15
N ASN A 145 -15.18 36.53 21.38
CA ASN A 145 -15.04 37.66 20.44
C ASN A 145 -13.70 38.41 20.53
N LYS A 146 -12.85 38.13 21.52
CA LYS A 146 -11.52 38.77 21.64
C LYS A 146 -10.39 37.98 20.97
N ARG A 147 -10.60 36.69 20.67
CA ARG A 147 -9.56 35.82 20.03
C ARG A 147 -9.61 35.80 18.50
N ASN A 148 -10.70 36.24 17.87
CA ASN A 148 -10.85 36.23 16.40
C ASN A 148 -10.42 37.54 15.71
N ARG A 149 -9.78 38.48 16.40
CA ARG A 149 -9.35 39.77 15.82
C ARG A 149 -7.84 39.93 15.59
N ILE A 150 -7.00 38.91 15.83
CA ILE A 150 -5.54 39.09 15.78
C ILE A 150 -4.82 38.33 14.64
N ASN A 151 -5.42 37.36 13.94
CA ASN A 151 -4.71 36.64 12.86
C ASN A 151 -5.40 36.69 11.49
N VAL A 152 -5.69 37.90 11.02
CA VAL A 152 -5.84 38.22 9.59
C VAL A 152 -5.11 39.56 9.41
N VAL A 153 -4.33 39.70 8.32
CA VAL A 153 -3.31 40.73 8.00
C VAL A 153 -1.90 40.20 8.36
N GLU A 154 -0.92 39.98 7.50
CA GLU A 154 -0.67 40.25 6.07
C GLU A 154 0.56 39.42 5.64
N ILE A 155 0.57 39.01 4.36
CA ILE A 155 1.71 38.81 3.41
C ILE A 155 2.95 38.04 3.88
#